data_AF-A0A6G2S1H8-F1
#
_entry.id   AF-A0A6G2S1H8-F1
#
_cell.length_a   1.000
_cell.length_b   1.000
_cell.length_c   1.000
_cell.angle_alpha   90.00
_cell.angle_beta   90.00
_cell.angle_gamma   90.00
#
_symmetry.space_group_name_H-M   'P 1'
#
loop_
_entity.id
_entity.type
_entity.pdbx_description
1 polymer ?
#
loop_
_entity_poly.entity_id
_entity_poly.type
_entity_poly.pdbx_seq_one_letter_code
_entity_poly.pdbx_strand_id
1 'polypeptide(L)' 'LAAFNESTGPLRAKDVCQALDHALLPKNIEGTRAKLKRLVKLGILTEADTGCFARQQ' A
#
# COMPACT_ATOMS: atom_id res chain seq x y z
N LEU A 1 -2.10 -3.18 7.29
CA LEU A 1 -1.99 -1.82 7.87
C LEU A 1 -0.71 -1.64 8.69
N ALA A 2 -0.13 -2.69 9.29
CA ALA A 2 1.14 -2.61 10.04
C ALA A 2 2.24 -1.81 9.33
N ALA A 3 2.50 -2.09 8.04
CA ALA A 3 3.46 -1.34 7.23
C ALA A 3 3.22 0.20 7.24
N PHE A 4 1.96 0.64 7.20
CA PHE A 4 1.60 2.07 7.25
C PHE A 4 1.56 2.63 8.68
N ASN A 5 1.56 1.79 9.72
CA ASN A 5 1.72 2.23 11.10
C ASN A 5 3.18 2.46 11.46
N GLU A 6 4.06 1.64 10.92
CA GLU A 6 5.51 1.75 11.14
C GLU A 6 6.13 2.82 10.24
N SER A 7 5.54 3.07 9.06
CA SER A 7 5.94 4.16 8.18
C SER A 7 5.28 5.49 8.58
N THR A 8 6.09 6.51 8.76
CA THR A 8 5.66 7.90 8.98
C THR A 8 5.24 8.64 7.70
N GLY A 9 5.24 7.96 6.54
CA GLY A 9 4.93 8.57 5.24
C GLY A 9 4.24 7.64 4.24
N PRO A 10 3.90 8.17 3.05
CA PRO A 10 3.26 7.40 1.98
C PRO A 10 4.17 6.25 1.51
N LEU A 11 3.59 5.06 1.35
CA LEU A 11 4.27 3.86 0.87
C LEU A 11 3.79 3.47 -0.53
N ARG A 12 4.72 2.99 -1.37
CA ARG A 12 4.35 2.40 -2.66
C ARG A 12 3.85 0.97 -2.49
N ALA A 13 3.09 0.49 -3.47
CA ALA A 13 2.63 -0.90 -3.49
C ALA A 13 3.77 -1.93 -3.37
N LYS A 14 4.96 -1.63 -3.92
CA LYS A 14 6.15 -2.48 -3.77
C LYS A 14 6.67 -2.53 -2.34
N ASP A 15 6.67 -1.41 -1.62
CA ASP A 15 7.20 -1.31 -0.25
C ASP A 15 6.24 -2.04 0.70
N VAL A 16 4.93 -1.91 0.46
CA VAL A 16 3.91 -2.68 1.16
C VAL A 16 4.03 -4.17 0.85
N CYS A 17 4.27 -4.55 -0.40
CA CYS A 17 4.46 -5.94 -0.79
C CYS A 17 5.68 -6.56 -0.07
N GLN A 18 6.77 -5.80 0.06
CA GLN A 18 7.96 -6.20 0.79
C GLN A 18 7.69 -6.31 2.30
N ALA A 19 7.00 -5.33 2.88
CA ALA A 19 6.63 -5.33 4.30
C ALA A 19 5.62 -6.44 4.68
N LEU A 20 4.89 -6.96 3.70
CA LEU A 20 4.01 -8.13 3.87
C LEU A 20 4.76 -9.47 3.68
N ASP A 21 6.08 -9.43 3.53
CA ASP A 21 6.95 -10.59 3.33
C ASP A 21 6.56 -11.44 2.11
N HIS A 22 5.98 -10.79 1.10
CA HIS A 22 5.66 -11.43 -0.17
C HIS A 22 6.82 -11.28 -1.13
N ALA A 23 7.16 -12.36 -1.85
CA ALA A 23 8.11 -12.30 -2.95
C ALA A 23 7.74 -11.15 -3.90
N LEU A 24 8.72 -10.30 -4.26
CA LEU A 24 8.56 -9.13 -5.13
C LEU A 24 8.35 -9.53 -6.59
N LEU A 25 7.36 -10.37 -6.84
CA LEU A 25 6.92 -10.77 -8.16
C LEU A 25 5.88 -9.76 -8.66
N PRO A 26 5.85 -9.44 -9.97
CA PRO A 26 4.88 -8.52 -10.54
C PRO A 26 3.42 -8.83 -10.14
N LYS A 27 3.06 -10.12 -10.10
CA LYS A 27 1.73 -10.57 -9.65
C LYS A 27 1.37 -10.15 -8.21
N ASN A 28 2.35 -10.12 -7.31
CA ASN A 28 2.14 -9.79 -5.90
C ASN A 28 2.08 -8.27 -5.70
N ILE A 29 2.88 -7.51 -6.45
CA ILE A 29 2.85 -6.04 -6.44
C ILE A 29 1.51 -5.54 -6.99
N GLU A 30 1.05 -6.08 -8.12
CA GLU A 30 -0.25 -5.73 -8.70
C GLU A 30 -1.41 -6.14 -7.78
N GLY A 31 -1.35 -7.34 -7.18
CA GLY A 31 -2.33 -7.78 -6.19
C GLY A 31 -2.35 -6.87 -4.95
N THR A 32 -1.19 -6.42 -4.50
CA THR A 32 -1.07 -5.44 -3.40
C THR A 32 -1.65 -4.10 -3.82
N ARG A 33 -1.35 -3.60 -5.02
CA ARG A 33 -1.89 -2.35 -5.55
C ARG A 33 -3.42 -2.37 -5.64
N ALA A 34 -3.99 -3.48 -6.09
CA ALA A 34 -5.44 -3.66 -6.13
C ALA A 34 -6.07 -3.62 -4.73
N LYS A 35 -5.44 -4.27 -3.74
CA LYS A 35 -5.87 -4.19 -2.33
C LYS A 35 -5.77 -2.78 -1.78
N LEU A 36 -4.68 -2.06 -2.05
CA LEU A 36 -4.48 -0.68 -1.61
C LEU A 36 -5.53 0.26 -2.20
N LYS A 37 -5.81 0.18 -3.51
CA LYS A 37 -6.89 0.94 -4.14
C LYS A 37 -8.26 0.63 -3.54
N ARG A 38 -8.52 -0.62 -3.16
CA ARG A 38 -9.76 -0.98 -2.45
C ARG A 38 -9.85 -0.32 -1.09
N LEU A 39 -8.76 -0.26 -0.33
CA LEU A 39 -8.69 0.46 0.95
C LEU A 39 -8.87 1.98 0.78
N VAL A 40 -8.37 2.55 -0.33
CA VAL A 40 -8.64 3.95 -0.67
C VAL A 40 -10.11 4.19 -0.93
N LYS A 41 -10.76 3.32 -1.72
CA LYS A 41 -12.21 3.41 -1.97
C LYS A 41 -13.05 3.27 -0.70
N LEU A 42 -12.54 2.58 0.32
CA LEU A 42 -13.19 2.42 1.62
C LEU A 42 -12.92 3.59 2.58
N GLY A 43 -12.09 4.57 2.22
CA GLY A 43 -11.72 5.69 3.11
C GLY A 43 -10.82 5.28 4.27
N ILE A 44 -10.01 4.22 4.09
CA ILE A 44 -9.02 3.79 5.09
C ILE A 44 -7.63 4.34 4.74
N LEU A 45 -7.33 4.38 3.45
CA LEU A 45 -6.11 4.95 2.90
C LEU A 45 -6.46 6.12 1.98
N THR A 46 -5.50 6.98 1.72
CA THR A 46 -5.57 7.98 0.66
C THR A 46 -4.46 7.73 -0.35
N GLU A 47 -4.70 7.97 -1.63
CA GLU A 47 -3.65 7.96 -2.65
C GLU A 47 -2.98 9.34 -2.61
N ALA A 48 -1.78 9.39 -2.03
CA ALA A 48 -1.03 10.64 -1.88
C ALA A 48 -0.36 11.07 -3.19
N ASP A 49 0.08 10.09 -3.99
CA ASP A 49 0.64 10.27 -5.33
C ASP A 49 0.35 9.01 -6.15
N THR A 50 0.61 9.02 -7.46
CA THR A 50 0.29 7.90 -8.35
C THR A 50 1.02 6.62 -7.90
N GLY A 51 0.28 5.68 -7.31
CA GLY A 51 0.84 4.45 -6.74
C GLY A 51 1.54 4.59 -5.39
N CYS A 52 1.42 5.74 -4.73
CA CYS A 52 1.78 6.00 -3.35
C CYS A 52 0.51 6.11 -2.50
N PHE A 53 0.44 5.32 -1.44
CA PHE A 53 -0.71 5.29 -0.54
C PHE A 53 -0.26 5.77 0.83
N ALA A 54 -1.09 6.57 1.49
CA ALA A 54 -0.89 6.98 2.87
C ALA A 54 -2.12 6.60 3.69
N ARG A 55 -1.95 6.50 5.01
CA ARG A 55 -3.10 6.36 5.90
C ARG A 55 -3.91 7.65 5.83
N GLN A 56 -5.23 7.53 5.73
CA GLN A 56 -6.11 8.64 6.03
C GLN A 56 -6.07 8.82 7.55
N GLN A 57 -5.48 9.91 8.04
CA GLN A 57 -5.50 10.28 9.45
C GLN A 57 -6.88 10.82 9.82
#